data_AF-A0A496T807-F1
#
_entry.id   AF-A0A496T807-F1
#
_cell.length_a   1.000
_cell.length_b   1.000
_cell.length_c   1.000
_cell.angle_alpha   90.00
_cell.angle_beta   90.00
_cell.angle_gamma   90.00
#
_symmetry.space_group_name_H-M   'P 1'
#
loop_
_entity.id
_entity.type
_entity.pdbx_description
1 polymer ?
#
loop_
_entity_poly.entity_id
_entity_poly.type
_entity_poly.pdbx_seq_one_letter_code
_entity_poly.pdbx_strand_id
1 'polypeptide(L)' 'QAGDVWITYADISKAKAQLKYQPKIMFEKGMQNFIDWYKSEGRNLSA' A
#
# COMPACT_ATOMS: atom_id res chain seq x y z
N GLN A 1 -19.37 -2.80 13.31
CA GLN A 1 -18.40 -1.77 13.70
C GLN A 1 -18.98 -0.43 13.25
N ALA A 2 -19.14 0.57 14.14
CA ALA A 2 -19.84 1.83 13.84
C ALA A 2 -18.92 2.97 13.37
N GLY A 3 -17.61 2.72 13.32
CA GLY A 3 -16.59 3.69 12.88
C GLY A 3 -16.09 3.48 11.45
N ASP A 4 -16.61 2.48 10.74
CA ASP A 4 -16.20 2.21 9.37
C ASP A 4 -16.92 3.17 8.43
N VAL A 5 -16.14 3.83 7.58
CA VAL A 5 -16.67 4.66 6.50
C VAL A 5 -16.76 3.83 5.23
N TRP A 6 -17.83 4.05 4.46
CA TRP A 6 -18.09 3.28 3.24
C TRP A 6 -16.97 3.39 2.21
N ILE A 7 -16.47 4.60 1.97
CA ILE A 7 -15.37 4.90 1.04
C ILE A 7 -14.59 6.09 1.59
N THR A 8 -13.26 6.01 1.57
CA THR A 8 -12.38 7.15 1.87
C THR A 8 -11.09 7.06 1.06
N TYR A 9 -10.54 8.20 0.68
CA TYR A 9 -9.27 8.31 -0.03
C TYR A 9 -8.60 9.66 0.26
N ALA A 10 -7.27 9.69 0.15
CA ALA A 10 -6.49 10.90 0.39
C ALA A 10 -6.40 11.78 -0.86
N ASP A 11 -6.62 13.08 -0.71
CA ASP A 11 -6.15 14.08 -1.68
C ASP A 11 -4.65 14.34 -1.48
N ILE A 12 -3.85 14.01 -2.49
CA ILE A 12 -2.38 14.12 -2.46
C ILE A 12 -1.84 15.39 -3.14
N SER A 13 -2.71 16.34 -3.49
CA SER A 13 -2.33 17.56 -4.22
C SER A 13 -1.29 18.41 -3.49
N LYS A 14 -1.39 18.52 -2.15
CA LYS A 14 -0.41 19.23 -1.31
C LYS A 14 0.99 18.59 -1.37
N ALA A 15 1.05 17.27 -1.26
CA ALA A 15 2.31 16.53 -1.32
C ALA A 15 2.97 16.60 -2.71
N LYS A 16 2.16 16.55 -3.78
CA LYS A 16 2.63 16.78 -5.16
C LYS A 16 3.29 18.16 -5.29
N ALA A 17 2.63 19.21 -4.81
CA ALA A 17 3.12 20.58 -4.95
C ALA A 17 4.38 20.84 -4.12
N GLN A 18 4.41 20.39 -2.86
CA GLN A 18 5.48 20.75 -1.92
C GLN A 18 6.67 19.81 -1.97
N LEU A 19 6.44 18.51 -2.19
CA LEU A 19 7.46 17.47 -2.10
C LEU A 19 7.82 16.87 -3.46
N LYS A 20 7.16 17.34 -4.54
CA LYS A 20 7.24 16.69 -5.87
C LYS A 20 6.90 15.20 -5.79
N TYR A 21 6.03 14.83 -4.84
CA TYR A 21 5.66 13.44 -4.60
C TYR A 21 4.79 12.92 -5.75
N GLN A 22 5.18 11.80 -6.32
CA GLN A 22 4.42 11.09 -7.36
C GLN A 22 4.46 9.59 -7.05
N PRO A 23 3.33 8.95 -6.72
CA PRO A 23 3.26 7.50 -6.64
C PRO A 23 3.68 6.89 -7.97
N LYS A 24 4.62 5.94 -7.93
CA LYS A 24 5.14 5.26 -9.14
C LYS A 24 4.67 3.80 -9.25
N ILE A 25 4.09 3.27 -8.20
CA ILE A 25 3.65 1.87 -8.11
C ILE A 25 2.13 1.85 -8.16
N MET A 26 1.59 1.14 -9.16
CA MET A 26 0.16 0.87 -9.26
C MET A 26 -0.29 -0.05 -8.12
N PHE A 27 -1.56 0.04 -7.74
CA PHE A 27 -2.11 -0.72 -6.61
C PHE A 27 -1.88 -2.22 -6.77
N GLU A 28 -2.20 -2.78 -7.94
CA GLU A 28 -2.07 -4.21 -8.24
C GLU A 28 -0.61 -4.68 -8.11
N LYS A 29 0.34 -3.86 -8.58
CA LYS A 29 1.76 -4.17 -8.48
C LYS A 29 2.25 -4.10 -7.03
N GLY A 30 1.77 -3.12 -6.27
CA GLY A 30 2.06 -3.00 -4.83
C GLY A 30 1.54 -4.21 -4.05
N MET A 31 0.30 -4.64 -4.33
CA MET A 31 -0.30 -5.83 -3.74
C MET A 31 0.48 -7.10 -4.06
N GLN A 32 0.89 -7.28 -5.33
CA GLN A 32 1.71 -8.43 -5.72
C GLN A 32 3.04 -8.44 -4.96
N ASN A 33 3.75 -7.31 -4.91
CA ASN A 33 5.02 -7.19 -4.20
C ASN A 33 4.87 -7.52 -2.70
N PHE A 34 3.77 -7.07 -2.08
CA PHE A 34 3.45 -7.38 -0.68
C PHE A 34 3.23 -8.89 -0.47
N ILE A 35 2.46 -9.53 -1.34
CA ILE A 35 2.22 -10.99 -1.29
C ILE A 35 3.53 -11.77 -1.47
N ASP A 36 4.39 -11.34 -2.40
CA ASP A 36 5.66 -11.99 -2.68
C ASP A 36 6.58 -11.90 -1.45
N TRP A 37 6.70 -10.72 -0.85
CA TRP A 37 7.43 -10.53 0.42
C TRP A 37 6.85 -11.39 1.55
N TYR A 38 5.53 -11.38 1.73
CA TYR A 38 4.88 -12.16 2.77
C TYR A 38 5.15 -13.67 2.61
N LYS A 39 5.12 -14.17 1.37
CA LYS A 39 5.42 -15.57 1.04
C LYS A 39 6.90 -15.91 1.14
N SER A 40 7.81 -14.95 0.90
CA SER A 40 9.25 -15.18 1.06
C SER A 40 9.65 -15.28 2.53
N GLU A 41 9.04 -14.48 3.41
CA GLU A 41 9.27 -14.53 4.87
C GLU A 41 8.48 -15.67 5.55
N GLY A 42 7.30 -16.01 5.01
CA GLY A 42 6.42 -17.08 5.52
C GLY A 42 6.96 -18.51 5.36
N ARG A 43 8.17 -18.69 4.80
CA ARG A 43 8.87 -19.99 4.75
C ARG A 43 10.02 -20.12 5.75
N ASN A 44 10.26 -19.12 6.60
CA ASN A 44 11.24 -19.20 7.71
C ASN A 44 10.59 -19.48 9.07
N LEU A 45 9.29 -19.82 9.11
CA LEU A 45 8.63 -20.32 10.32
C LEU A 45 8.49 -21.86 10.21
N SER A 46 9.36 -22.55 10.95
CA SER A 46 9.48 -23.99 11.23
C SER A 46 9.88 -24.93 10.08
N ALA A 47 11.19 -25.14 9.96
CA ALA A 47 11.76 -26.49 10.08
C ALA A 47 11.78 -26.93 11.55
#